data_AF-A0A535WFY7-F1
#
_entry.id   AF-A0A535WFY7-F1
#
_cell.length_a   1.000
_cell.length_b   1.000
_cell.length_c   1.000
_cell.angle_alpha   90.00
_cell.angle_beta   90.00
_cell.angle_gamma   90.00
#
_symmetry.space_group_name_H-M   'P 1'
#
loop_
_entity.id
_entity.type
_entity.pdbx_description
1 polymer ?
#
loop_
_entity_poly.entity_id
_entity_poly.type
_entity_poly.pdbx_seq_one_letter_code
_entity_poly.pdbx_strand_id
1 'polypeptide(L)'
;MSMIDYIRDRARYYNCPVCGRNLRGCEVRMLNHQEDRFTVQVTCAACRVTFIVVLAIQGSGVEAMIEDDDELVIEDVMTAAPGPPGAGPIEADEILDLHLLLKDFQGSLDDLLKAPNRSRG
;
A
#
# COMPACT_ATOMS: atom_id res chain seq x y z
N MET A 1 -25.52 10.25 7.21
CA MET A 1 -24.70 9.49 6.25
C MET A 1 -23.42 9.10 6.95
N SER A 2 -22.98 7.85 6.84
CA SER A 2 -21.70 7.43 7.44
C SER A 2 -20.53 7.99 6.64
N MET A 3 -19.38 8.24 7.29
CA MET A 3 -18.14 8.62 6.63
C MET A 3 -17.71 7.60 5.56
N ILE A 4 -18.02 6.31 5.78
CA ILE A 4 -17.80 5.26 4.79
C ILE A 4 -18.62 5.49 3.52
N ASP A 5 -19.87 5.94 3.65
CA ASP A 5 -20.72 6.20 2.49
C ASP A 5 -20.22 7.40 1.69
N TYR A 6 -19.67 8.42 2.39
CA TYR A 6 -19.02 9.55 1.75
C TYR A 6 -17.77 9.13 0.98
N ILE A 7 -16.89 8.33 1.58
CA ILE A 7 -15.69 7.80 0.93
C ILE A 7 -16.08 6.96 -0.29
N ARG A 8 -17.10 6.11 -0.17
CA ARG A 8 -17.63 5.32 -1.30
C ARG A 8 -18.17 6.20 -2.42
N ASP A 9 -18.89 7.27 -2.10
CA ASP A 9 -19.40 8.21 -3.11
C ASP A 9 -18.25 8.93 -3.83
N ARG A 10 -17.21 9.32 -3.09
CA ARG A 10 -16.03 9.98 -3.64
C ARG A 10 -15.14 9.03 -4.46
N ALA A 11 -15.11 7.74 -4.11
CA ALA A 11 -14.33 6.72 -4.82
C ALA A 11 -14.70 6.60 -6.30
N ARG A 12 -15.96 6.89 -6.68
CA ARG A 12 -16.43 6.80 -8.08
C ARG A 12 -15.66 7.70 -9.06
N TYR A 13 -14.97 8.73 -8.56
CA TYR A 13 -14.16 9.65 -9.37
C TYR A 13 -12.73 9.14 -9.65
N TYR A 14 -12.35 8.01 -9.06
CA TYR A 14 -11.04 7.40 -9.23
C TYR A 14 -11.14 6.11 -10.05
N ASN A 15 -10.02 5.75 -10.69
CA ASN A 15 -9.91 4.53 -11.49
C ASN A 15 -9.13 3.45 -10.74
N CYS A 16 -9.48 2.19 -11.01
CA CYS A 16 -8.76 1.04 -10.49
C CYS A 16 -7.33 1.02 -11.06
N PRO A 17 -6.28 0.86 -10.23
CA PRO A 17 -4.90 0.86 -10.69
C PRO A 17 -4.55 -0.36 -11.55
N VAL A 18 -5.36 -1.43 -11.50
CA VAL A 18 -5.12 -2.67 -12.26
C VAL A 18 -5.89 -2.70 -13.58
N CYS A 19 -7.18 -2.41 -13.57
CA CYS A 19 -8.02 -2.53 -14.77
C CYS A 19 -8.41 -1.19 -15.43
N GLY A 20 -8.06 -0.06 -14.82
CA GLY A 20 -8.35 1.28 -15.34
C GLY A 20 -9.82 1.69 -15.33
N ARG A 21 -10.75 0.81 -14.97
CA ARG A 21 -12.19 1.14 -14.85
C ARG A 21 -12.45 1.99 -13.60
N ASN A 22 -13.49 2.82 -13.66
CA ASN A 22 -13.89 3.61 -12.49
C ASN A 22 -14.23 2.72 -11.30
N LEU A 23 -13.99 3.22 -10.09
CA LEU A 23 -14.33 2.53 -8.84
C LEU A 23 -15.81 2.76 -8.46
N ARG A 24 -16.70 2.95 -9.45
CA ARG A 24 -18.13 3.09 -9.19
C ARG A 24 -18.67 1.76 -8.66
N GLY A 25 -19.34 1.81 -7.50
CA GLY A 25 -19.87 0.61 -6.86
C GLY A 25 -18.78 -0.32 -6.31
N CYS A 26 -17.58 0.19 -6.05
CA CYS A 26 -16.59 -0.57 -5.31
C CYS A 26 -17.07 -0.87 -3.87
N GLU A 27 -16.59 -1.97 -3.33
CA GLU A 27 -16.74 -2.26 -1.92
C GLU A 27 -15.67 -1.48 -1.15
N VAL A 28 -16.10 -0.80 -0.08
CA VAL A 28 -15.23 -0.01 0.78
C VAL A 28 -15.46 -0.47 2.20
N ARG A 29 -14.38 -0.90 2.86
CA ARG A 29 -14.34 -1.27 4.26
C ARG A 29 -13.38 -0.35 5.00
N MET A 30 -13.83 0.23 6.11
CA MET A 30 -12.95 1.01 6.98
C MET A 30 -12.08 0.05 7.79
N LEU A 31 -10.77 0.28 7.76
CA LEU A 31 -9.79 -0.48 8.53
C LEU A 31 -9.38 0.28 9.78
N ASN A 32 -9.13 1.59 9.63
CA ASN A 32 -8.72 2.44 10.74
C ASN A 32 -9.15 3.89 10.48
N HIS A 33 -9.35 4.64 11.54
CA HIS A 33 -9.59 6.08 11.55
C HIS A 33 -8.76 6.70 12.68
N GLN A 34 -7.84 7.59 12.35
CA GLN A 34 -6.99 8.27 13.32
C GLN A 34 -6.94 9.75 13.00
N GLU A 35 -7.56 10.58 13.84
CA GLU A 35 -7.69 12.04 13.65
C GLU A 35 -8.20 12.38 12.25
N ASP A 36 -7.31 12.86 11.37
CA ASP A 36 -7.61 13.28 9.99
C ASP A 36 -7.26 12.21 8.94
N ARG A 37 -6.89 11.00 9.37
CA ARG A 37 -6.43 9.91 8.50
C ARG A 37 -7.39 8.73 8.51
N PHE A 38 -7.88 8.39 7.32
CA PHE A 38 -8.75 7.24 7.11
C PHE A 38 -8.00 6.17 6.33
N THR A 39 -7.88 4.99 6.91
CA THR A 39 -7.35 3.81 6.21
C THR A 39 -8.52 2.96 5.78
N VAL A 40 -8.68 2.80 4.47
CA VAL A 40 -9.79 2.04 3.88
C VAL A 40 -9.26 0.95 2.95
N GLN A 41 -9.91 -0.19 2.99
CA GLN A 41 -9.77 -1.24 2.01
C GLN A 41 -10.78 -1.01 0.89
N VAL A 42 -10.31 -0.98 -0.35
CA VAL A 42 -11.14 -0.81 -1.53
C VAL A 42 -11.03 -2.05 -2.40
N THR A 43 -12.18 -2.64 -2.75
CA THR A 43 -12.26 -3.78 -3.66
C THR A 43 -12.96 -3.35 -4.94
N CYS A 44 -12.25 -3.47 -6.06
CA CYS A 44 -12.80 -3.12 -7.37
C CYS A 44 -13.91 -4.10 -7.76
N ALA A 45 -15.10 -3.60 -8.10
CA ALA A 45 -16.20 -4.44 -8.55
C ALA A 45 -15.94 -5.15 -9.89
N ALA A 46 -15.03 -4.62 -10.73
CA ALA A 46 -14.77 -5.15 -12.06
C ALA A 46 -13.72 -6.27 -12.08
N CYS A 47 -12.55 -6.06 -11.50
CA CYS A 47 -11.46 -7.03 -11.51
C CYS A 47 -11.17 -7.68 -10.15
N ARG A 48 -11.94 -7.32 -9.11
CA ARG A 48 -11.82 -7.84 -7.73
C ARG A 48 -10.47 -7.63 -7.05
N VAL A 49 -9.58 -6.81 -7.62
CA VAL A 49 -8.38 -6.41 -6.91
C VAL A 49 -8.77 -5.65 -5.65
N THR A 50 -8.09 -5.96 -4.57
CA THR A 50 -8.25 -5.30 -3.27
C THR A 50 -6.96 -4.59 -2.91
N PHE A 51 -7.06 -3.34 -2.47
CA PHE A 51 -5.92 -2.52 -2.08
C PHE A 51 -6.28 -1.60 -0.91
N ILE A 52 -5.26 -1.16 -0.19
CA ILE A 52 -5.40 -0.27 0.96
C ILE A 52 -5.09 1.16 0.53
N VAL A 53 -5.93 2.11 0.93
CA VAL A 53 -5.78 3.54 0.68
C VAL A 53 -5.79 4.28 2.00
N VAL A 54 -4.77 5.13 2.21
CA VAL A 54 -4.73 6.06 3.34
C VAL A 54 -5.12 7.45 2.82
N LEU A 55 -6.23 7.98 3.32
CA LEU A 55 -6.75 9.30 2.98
C LEU A 55 -6.43 10.24 4.13
N ALA A 56 -5.70 11.33 3.87
CA ALA A 56 -5.53 12.42 4.83
C ALA A 56 -6.45 13.58 4.45
N ILE A 57 -7.33 14.00 5.36
CA ILE A 57 -8.26 15.11 5.15
C ILE A 57 -7.75 16.31 5.93
N GLN A 58 -7.13 17.28 5.24
CA GLN A 58 -6.76 18.54 5.89
C GLN A 58 -7.99 19.46 5.95
N GLY A 59 -8.54 19.69 7.15
CA GLY A 59 -9.51 20.77 7.39
C GLY A 59 -10.50 20.48 8.53
N SER A 60 -10.69 21.48 9.39
CA SER A 60 -11.64 21.55 10.53
C SER A 60 -13.12 21.41 10.11
N GLY A 61 -13.50 20.26 9.56
CA GLY A 61 -14.83 19.99 9.01
C GLY A 61 -15.49 18.72 9.52
N VAL A 62 -14.92 18.05 10.52
CA VAL A 62 -15.45 16.82 11.13
C VAL A 62 -15.28 16.84 12.64
N GLU A 63 -15.54 17.98 13.26
CA GLU A 63 -15.92 18.03 14.68
C GLU A 63 -17.40 17.67 14.80
N ALA A 64 -17.74 16.41 14.59
CA ALA A 64 -18.92 15.79 15.18
C ALA A 64 -18.93 14.30 14.85
N MET A 65 -19.05 13.49 15.90
CA MET A 65 -19.48 12.09 15.88
C MET A 65 -18.39 11.16 15.31
N ILE A 66 -17.71 10.38 16.13
CA ILE A 66 -18.30 9.17 16.74
C ILE A 66 -17.44 8.81 17.97
N GLU A 67 -18.08 8.81 19.13
CA GLU A 67 -17.71 7.93 20.25
C GLU A 67 -18.08 6.53 19.80
N ASP A 68 -17.10 5.64 19.61
CA ASP A 68 -17.27 4.20 19.81
C ASP A 68 -15.90 3.51 19.70
N ASP A 69 -15.49 3.02 20.87
CA ASP A 69 -14.49 2.00 21.15
C ASP A 69 -14.52 0.85 20.12
N ASP A 70 -13.39 0.60 19.46
CA ASP A 70 -12.86 -0.76 19.29
C ASP A 70 -11.38 -0.65 18.88
N GLU A 71 -10.53 -0.79 19.88
CA GLU A 71 -9.08 -0.81 19.81
C GLU A 71 -8.62 -2.07 19.06
N LEU A 72 -8.35 -1.94 17.76
CA LEU A 72 -7.49 -2.88 17.04
C LEU A 72 -6.10 -2.30 16.92
N VAL A 73 -5.26 -2.75 17.85
CA VAL A 73 -3.80 -2.56 17.85
C VAL A 73 -3.25 -3.11 16.53
N ILE A 74 -2.96 -2.21 15.59
CA ILE A 74 -2.05 -2.51 14.49
C ILE A 74 -0.64 -2.58 15.08
N GLU A 75 -0.21 -3.79 15.44
CA GLU A 75 1.23 -4.04 15.49
C GLU A 75 1.77 -3.74 14.10
N ASP A 76 2.64 -2.75 14.04
CA ASP A 76 3.42 -2.40 12.88
C ASP A 76 4.23 -3.64 12.46
N VAL A 77 3.75 -4.38 11.46
CA VAL A 77 4.48 -5.48 10.79
C VAL A 77 5.68 -4.93 10.00
N MET A 78 6.13 -3.70 10.27
CA MET A 78 7.47 -3.23 9.93
C MET A 78 8.51 -3.39 11.06
N THR A 79 8.16 -3.98 12.21
CA THR A 79 9.15 -4.35 13.22
C THR A 79 9.30 -5.86 13.39
N ALA A 80 10.53 -6.33 13.13
CA ALA A 80 11.09 -7.63 13.49
C ALA A 80 10.82 -8.85 12.58
N ALA A 81 11.14 -8.74 11.30
CA ALA A 81 12.12 -9.69 10.77
C ALA A 81 13.48 -9.01 10.84
N PRO A 82 14.54 -9.59 11.44
CA PRO A 82 15.87 -9.08 11.22
C PRO A 82 16.12 -9.17 9.72
N GLY A 83 16.10 -8.01 9.05
CA GLY A 83 16.69 -7.90 7.72
C GLY A 83 18.10 -8.48 7.77
N PRO A 84 18.59 -9.06 6.66
CA PRO A 84 19.93 -9.62 6.65
C PRO A 84 20.92 -8.59 7.22
N PRO A 85 21.88 -9.03 8.06
CA PRO A 85 22.80 -8.12 8.72
C PRO A 85 23.50 -7.25 7.65
N GLY A 86 23.24 -5.94 7.69
CA GLY A 86 23.74 -4.98 6.70
C GLY A 86 22.69 -4.29 5.82
N ALA A 87 21.40 -4.60 5.96
CA ALA A 87 20.33 -3.90 5.22
C ALA A 87 20.09 -2.48 5.78
N GLY A 88 20.94 -1.52 5.38
CA GLY A 88 20.66 -0.09 5.51
C GLY A 88 19.58 0.38 4.53
N PRO A 89 19.24 1.68 4.51
CA PRO A 89 18.44 2.26 3.44
C PRO A 89 19.05 1.96 2.07
N ILE A 90 18.22 1.77 1.04
CA ILE A 90 18.72 1.52 -0.32
C ILE A 90 19.52 2.74 -0.79
N GLU A 91 20.78 2.54 -1.15
CA GLU A 91 21.71 3.55 -1.63
C GLU A 91 21.75 3.62 -3.16
N ALA A 92 22.24 4.75 -3.70
CA ALA A 92 22.36 4.95 -5.14
C ALA A 92 23.30 3.93 -5.82
N ASP A 93 24.34 3.50 -5.12
CA ASP A 93 25.30 2.52 -5.63
C ASP A 93 24.67 1.12 -5.75
N GLU A 94 23.76 0.75 -4.85
CA GLU A 94 23.03 -0.52 -4.93
C GLU A 94 22.09 -0.56 -6.14
N ILE A 95 21.50 0.59 -6.49
CA ILE A 95 20.68 0.74 -7.70
C ILE A 95 21.54 0.63 -8.96
N LEU A 96 22.75 1.21 -8.93
CA LEU A 96 23.69 1.12 -10.04
C LEU A 96 24.19 -0.32 -10.24
N ASP A 97 24.52 -1.02 -9.15
CA ASP A 97 24.93 -2.43 -9.16
C ASP A 97 23.81 -3.31 -9.75
N LEU A 98 22.56 -3.09 -9.35
CA LEU A 98 21.39 -3.78 -9.93
C LEU A 98 21.22 -3.47 -11.42
N HIS A 99 21.39 -2.21 -11.84
CA HIS A 99 21.28 -1.84 -13.24
C HIS A 99 22.34 -2.53 -14.10
N LEU A 100 23.59 -2.58 -13.62
CA LEU A 100 24.69 -3.27 -14.31
C LEU A 100 24.45 -4.78 -14.38
N LEU A 101 23.92 -5.38 -13.33
CA LEU A 101 23.55 -6.80 -13.31
C LEU A 101 22.48 -7.12 -14.37
N LEU A 102 21.44 -6.30 -14.45
CA LEU A 102 20.30 -6.54 -15.36
C LEU A 102 20.61 -6.18 -16.81
N LYS A 103 21.55 -5.26 -17.06
CA LYS A 103 21.86 -4.76 -18.40
C LYS A 103 22.25 -5.87 -19.38
N ASP A 104 23.04 -6.84 -18.92
CA ASP A 104 23.56 -7.92 -19.76
C ASP A 104 22.90 -9.28 -19.45
N PHE A 105 21.87 -9.31 -18.59
CA PHE A 105 21.19 -10.54 -18.19
C PHE A 105 20.25 -11.05 -19.30
N GLN A 106 20.49 -12.27 -19.77
CA GLN A 106 19.68 -12.93 -20.81
C GLN A 106 18.86 -14.14 -20.30
N GLY A 107 18.85 -14.37 -18.98
CA GLY A 107 18.14 -15.50 -18.37
C GLY A 107 16.65 -15.25 -18.16
N SER A 108 15.95 -16.26 -17.66
CA SER A 108 14.56 -16.13 -17.21
C SER A 108 14.47 -15.47 -15.83
N LEU A 109 13.28 -15.03 -15.44
CA LEU A 109 13.03 -14.48 -14.10
C LEU A 109 13.40 -15.49 -13.00
N ASP A 110 13.18 -16.79 -13.24
CA ASP A 110 13.50 -17.85 -12.29
C ASP A 110 15.02 -17.99 -12.10
N ASP A 111 15.81 -17.77 -13.15
CA ASP A 111 17.28 -17.77 -13.09
C ASP A 111 17.81 -16.56 -12.30
N LEU A 112 17.13 -15.41 -12.40
CA LEU A 112 17.48 -14.19 -11.66
C LEU A 112 17.26 -14.38 -10.14
N LEU A 113 16.17 -15.06 -9.76
CA LEU A 113 15.83 -15.32 -8.36
C LEU A 113 16.71 -16.39 -7.71
N LYS A 114 17.37 -17.23 -8.51
CA LYS A 114 18.31 -18.26 -8.04
C LYS A 114 19.75 -17.78 -7.95
N ALA A 115 20.06 -16.62 -8.53
CA ALA A 115 21.42 -16.09 -8.51
C ALA A 115 21.86 -15.86 -7.05
N PRO A 116 22.95 -16.49 -6.58
CA PRO A 116 23.41 -16.29 -5.21
C PRO A 116 23.91 -14.85 -5.07
N ASN A 117 23.45 -14.18 -4.00
CA ASN A 117 23.98 -12.90 -3.55
C ASN A 117 25.51 -12.99 -3.46
N ARG A 118 26.22 -12.37 -4.40
CA ARG A 118 27.66 -12.12 -4.24
C ARG A 118 27.80 -11.06 -3.16
N SER A 119 27.91 -11.51 -1.92
CA SER A 119 28.36 -10.68 -0.80
C SER A 119 29.66 -9.99 -1.18
N ARG A 120 29.68 -8.65 -1.08
CA ARG A 120 30.86 -7.80 -1.21
C ARG A 120 32.02 -8.38 -0.38
N GLY A 121 33.16 -8.60 -1.04
CA GLY A 121 34.46 -8.77 -0.38
C GLY A 121 35.14 -7.43 -0.15
#